data_AF-A0A7S4CDH1-F1
#
_entry.id   AF-A0A7S4CDH1-F1
#
_cell.length_a   1.000
_cell.length_b   1.000
_cell.length_c   1.000
_cell.angle_alpha   90.00
_cell.angle_beta   90.00
_cell.angle_gamma   90.00
#
_symmetry.space_group_name_H-M   'P 1'
#
loop_
_entity.id
_entity.type
_entity.pdbx_description
1 polymer ?
#
loop_
_entity_poly.entity_id
_entity_poly.type
_entity_poly.pdbx_seq_one_letter_code
_entity_poly.pdbx_strand_id
1 'polypeptide(L)'
;HMDPFVVRQEVEEGGYSDDEEEDENDGMDIGMDVDEAEDEDPVQFETHNEVWEVINAFFEEKGLVMQQLDSFNHFMDFQIQEVVDDTAEITLKTNPQYDPSVDEQEVKTYHIKFGQVYINKPTLPTPHARELRPFFPNAARLRNLTYKSP
;
A
#
# COMPACT_ATOMS: atom_id res chain seq x y z
N HIS A 1 -18.25 1.87 -36.87
CA HIS A 1 -17.29 2.95 -37.10
C HIS A 1 -17.34 3.83 -35.87
N MET A 2 -16.34 3.70 -34.99
CA MET A 2 -16.16 4.51 -33.79
C MET A 2 -14.94 5.39 -34.06
N ASP A 3 -15.09 6.71 -33.90
CA ASP A 3 -14.01 7.68 -34.15
C ASP A 3 -12.98 7.69 -33.00
N PRO A 4 -11.69 7.95 -33.28
CA PRO A 4 -10.66 7.99 -32.27
C PRO A 4 -10.69 9.28 -31.44
N PHE A 5 -10.43 9.14 -30.15
CA PHE A 5 -10.38 10.20 -29.16
C PHE A 5 -9.08 11.02 -29.30
N VAL A 6 -9.19 12.31 -29.60
CA VAL A 6 -8.06 13.26 -29.67
C VAL A 6 -8.07 14.11 -28.41
N VAL A 7 -7.04 13.96 -27.57
CA VAL A 7 -6.78 14.84 -26.44
C VAL A 7 -6.13 16.12 -26.98
N ARG A 8 -6.82 17.26 -26.83
CA ARG A 8 -6.23 18.58 -27.08
C ARG A 8 -5.65 19.10 -25.78
N GLN A 9 -4.34 19.33 -25.76
CA GLN A 9 -3.66 20.02 -24.67
C GLN A 9 -3.60 21.51 -25.02
N GLU A 10 -4.31 22.33 -24.27
CA GLU A 10 -4.16 23.79 -24.31
C GLU A 10 -2.97 24.16 -23.41
N VAL A 11 -2.06 24.98 -23.93
CA VAL A 11 -0.88 25.47 -23.22
C VAL A 11 -1.17 26.92 -22.87
N GLU A 12 -1.42 27.22 -21.60
CA GLU A 12 -1.42 28.60 -21.09
C GLU A 12 0.01 29.00 -20.73
N GLU A 13 0.56 29.98 -21.43
CA GLU A 13 1.85 30.59 -21.08
C GLU A 13 1.67 31.61 -19.96
N GLY A 14 2.01 31.23 -18.73
CA GLY A 14 2.15 32.14 -17.59
C GLY A 14 3.57 32.67 -17.49
N GLY A 15 3.77 33.96 -17.79
CA GLY A 15 5.06 34.64 -17.65
C GLY A 15 5.42 34.87 -16.18
N TYR A 16 6.64 34.48 -15.80
CA TYR A 16 7.24 34.79 -14.51
C TYR A 16 7.93 36.17 -14.58
N SER A 17 7.62 37.04 -13.63
CA SER A 17 8.32 38.32 -13.43
C SER A 17 9.49 38.11 -12.48
N ASP A 18 10.64 38.65 -12.87
CA ASP A 18 11.92 38.60 -12.20
C ASP A 18 12.03 39.85 -11.31
N ASP A 19 11.81 39.69 -10.01
CA ASP A 19 12.13 40.70 -8.99
C ASP A 19 13.35 40.18 -8.20
N GLU A 20 14.52 40.74 -8.53
CA GLU A 20 15.78 40.52 -7.82
C GLU A 20 15.76 41.32 -6.50
N GLU A 21 15.69 40.62 -5.36
CA GLU A 21 16.05 41.17 -4.05
C GLU A 21 17.42 40.59 -3.64
N GLU A 22 18.43 41.45 -3.59
CA GLU A 22 19.79 41.13 -3.14
C GLU A 22 19.82 41.06 -1.60
N ASP A 23 19.83 39.86 -1.03
CA ASP A 23 20.13 39.67 0.40
C ASP A 23 21.61 39.34 0.64
N GLU A 24 22.20 40.14 1.52
CA GLU A 24 23.63 40.18 1.84
C GLU A 24 24.13 38.93 2.59
N ASN A 25 25.32 38.50 2.18
CA ASN A 25 26.20 37.44 2.68
C ASN A 25 26.32 37.30 4.22
N ASP A 26 26.13 36.09 4.74
CA ASP A 26 26.77 35.62 5.98
C ASP A 26 27.35 34.20 5.78
N GLY A 27 28.63 34.17 5.42
CA GLY A 27 29.36 32.95 5.06
C GLY A 27 29.62 32.05 6.27
N MET A 28 28.83 30.97 6.38
CA MET A 28 29.14 29.82 7.23
C MET A 28 29.84 28.77 6.38
N ASP A 29 31.17 28.72 6.45
CA ASP A 29 32.02 27.70 5.84
C ASP A 29 31.78 26.35 6.53
N ILE A 30 30.75 25.63 6.09
CA ILE A 30 30.56 24.22 6.40
C ILE A 30 31.34 23.46 5.33
N GLY A 31 32.57 23.07 5.68
CA GLY A 31 33.36 22.11 4.93
C GLY A 31 32.60 20.78 4.82
N MET A 32 31.72 20.70 3.82
CA MET A 32 31.13 19.46 3.36
C MET A 32 32.19 18.86 2.45
N ASP A 33 32.93 17.88 2.97
CA ASP A 33 33.64 16.91 2.15
C ASP A 33 32.59 16.26 1.24
N VAL A 34 32.38 16.86 0.08
CA VAL A 34 31.65 16.24 -1.02
C VAL A 34 32.55 15.12 -1.47
N ASP A 35 32.31 13.93 -0.95
CA ASP A 35 32.69 12.70 -1.64
C ASP A 35 32.21 12.91 -3.08
N GLU A 36 33.14 13.11 -4.01
CA GLU A 36 32.90 13.16 -5.44
C GLU A 36 32.10 11.91 -5.79
N ALA A 37 30.78 12.05 -5.85
CA ALA A 37 29.95 11.09 -6.53
C ALA A 37 30.49 11.11 -7.94
N GLU A 38 31.14 10.02 -8.34
CA GLU A 38 31.55 9.80 -9.71
C GLU A 38 30.36 10.17 -10.58
N ASP A 39 30.49 11.25 -11.36
CA ASP A 39 29.50 11.67 -12.33
C ASP A 39 29.38 10.51 -13.33
N GLU A 40 28.48 9.56 -13.05
CA GLU A 40 28.15 8.50 -14.00
C GLU A 40 27.59 9.22 -15.23
N ASP A 41 28.38 9.21 -16.32
CA ASP A 41 28.01 9.80 -17.60
C ASP A 41 26.55 9.44 -17.91
N PRO A 42 25.70 10.41 -18.30
CA PRO A 42 24.31 10.11 -18.63
C PRO A 42 24.29 9.05 -19.72
N VAL A 43 23.59 7.94 -19.47
CA VAL A 43 23.49 6.80 -20.38
C VAL A 43 23.02 7.28 -21.75
N GLN A 44 23.95 7.44 -22.70
CA GLN A 44 23.64 7.84 -24.06
C GLN A 44 23.25 6.59 -24.85
N PHE A 45 21.99 6.53 -25.25
CA PHE A 45 21.51 5.54 -26.19
C PHE A 45 21.83 6.02 -27.61
N GLU A 46 22.71 5.31 -28.31
CA GLU A 46 23.12 5.65 -29.68
C GLU A 46 22.02 5.27 -30.68
N THR A 47 21.19 4.27 -30.35
CA THR A 47 20.11 3.81 -31.23
C THR A 47 18.78 3.60 -30.51
N HIS A 48 17.68 3.79 -31.25
CA HIS A 48 16.33 3.47 -30.79
C HIS A 48 16.20 2.00 -30.34
N ASN A 49 17.00 1.09 -30.89
CA ASN A 49 16.98 -0.32 -30.51
C ASN A 49 17.54 -0.56 -29.10
N GLU A 50 18.60 0.15 -28.70
CA GLU A 50 19.19 0.03 -27.34
C GLU A 50 18.21 0.50 -26.27
N VAL A 51 17.41 1.54 -26.58
CA VAL A 51 16.34 2.01 -25.68
C VAL A 51 15.30 0.90 -25.46
N TRP A 52 14.87 0.21 -26.52
CA TRP A 52 13.92 -0.90 -26.39
C TRP A 52 14.50 -2.13 -25.70
N GLU A 53 15.80 -2.41 -25.85
CA GLU A 53 16.47 -3.48 -25.11
C GLU A 53 16.47 -3.22 -23.61
N VAL A 54 16.76 -2.00 -23.17
CA VAL A 54 16.69 -1.63 -21.74
C VAL A 54 15.25 -1.66 -21.23
N ILE A 55 14.29 -1.17 -22.02
CA ILE A 55 12.86 -1.25 -21.66
C ILE A 55 12.42 -2.72 -21.50
N ASN A 56 12.84 -3.61 -22.40
CA ASN A 56 12.52 -5.03 -22.32
C ASN A 56 13.19 -5.69 -21.09
N ALA A 57 14.45 -5.36 -20.81
CA ALA A 57 15.14 -5.83 -19.61
C ALA A 57 14.43 -5.37 -18.32
N PHE A 58 13.97 -4.11 -18.29
CA PHE A 58 13.18 -3.59 -17.17
C PHE A 58 11.86 -4.36 -16.98
N PHE A 59 11.14 -4.65 -18.07
CA PHE A 59 9.90 -5.44 -17.99
C PHE A 59 10.14 -6.92 -17.69
N GLU A 60 11.28 -7.48 -18.04
CA GLU A 60 11.66 -8.85 -17.67
C GLU A 60 11.93 -8.96 -16.16
N GLU A 61 12.56 -7.95 -15.55
CA GLU A 61 12.82 -7.93 -14.12
C GLU A 61 11.58 -7.56 -13.28
N LYS A 62 10.92 -6.44 -13.59
CA LYS A 62 9.83 -5.90 -12.77
C LYS A 62 8.45 -6.42 -13.19
N GLY A 63 8.25 -6.74 -14.47
CA GLY A 63 6.93 -7.05 -15.01
C GLY A 63 6.00 -5.84 -15.10
N LEU A 64 4.88 -6.00 -15.81
CA LEU A 64 3.98 -4.89 -16.17
C LEU A 64 3.06 -4.42 -15.03
N VAL A 65 2.87 -5.24 -13.99
CA VAL A 65 1.83 -5.05 -12.97
C VAL A 65 2.41 -4.99 -11.54
N MET A 66 3.70 -4.71 -11.42
CA MET A 66 4.40 -4.79 -10.14
C MET A 66 3.83 -3.84 -9.08
N GLN A 67 3.51 -2.60 -9.45
CA GLN A 67 2.97 -1.60 -8.50
C GLN A 67 1.73 -2.10 -7.75
N GLN A 68 0.85 -2.85 -8.42
CA GLN A 68 -0.36 -3.38 -7.80
C GLN A 68 -0.04 -4.53 -6.84
N LEU A 69 0.94 -5.37 -7.20
CA LEU A 69 1.43 -6.43 -6.32
C LEU A 69 2.17 -5.86 -5.11
N ASP A 70 3.03 -4.86 -5.32
CA ASP A 70 3.78 -4.20 -4.25
C ASP A 70 2.85 -3.48 -3.28
N SER A 71 1.89 -2.70 -3.79
CA SER A 71 0.90 -2.05 -2.95
C SER A 71 0.05 -3.06 -2.18
N PHE A 72 -0.31 -4.19 -2.80
CA PHE A 72 -1.07 -5.24 -2.13
C PHE A 72 -0.23 -5.95 -1.05
N ASN A 73 1.02 -6.31 -1.35
CA ASN A 73 1.93 -6.95 -0.39
C ASN A 73 2.21 -6.01 0.78
N HIS A 74 2.51 -4.74 0.51
CA HIS A 74 2.71 -3.73 1.55
C HIS A 74 1.46 -3.55 2.43
N PHE A 75 0.26 -3.57 1.83
CA PHE A 75 -0.99 -3.55 2.59
C PHE A 75 -1.13 -4.79 3.49
N MET A 76 -0.85 -5.99 2.97
CA MET A 76 -1.00 -7.25 3.70
C MET A 76 0.01 -7.41 4.83
N ASP A 77 1.26 -6.98 4.62
CA ASP A 77 2.36 -7.19 5.55
C ASP A 77 2.41 -6.14 6.67
N PHE A 78 1.97 -4.90 6.39
CA PHE A 78 2.12 -3.78 7.33
C PHE A 78 0.79 -3.13 7.70
N GLN A 79 0.04 -2.61 6.72
CA GLN A 79 -1.12 -1.76 6.99
C GLN A 79 -2.24 -2.49 7.75
N ILE A 80 -2.44 -3.80 7.50
CA ILE A 80 -3.45 -4.56 8.25
C ILE A 80 -3.13 -4.60 9.75
N GLN A 81 -1.87 -4.81 10.11
CA GLN A 81 -1.47 -4.86 11.52
C GLN A 81 -1.55 -3.46 12.15
N GLU A 82 -1.10 -2.43 11.43
CA GLU A 82 -1.19 -1.04 11.88
C GLU A 82 -2.64 -0.65 12.22
N VAL A 83 -3.60 -0.97 11.34
CA VAL A 83 -5.03 -0.70 11.59
C VAL A 83 -5.56 -1.45 12.82
N VAL A 84 -5.10 -2.68 13.06
CA VAL A 84 -5.51 -3.47 14.22
C VAL A 84 -4.93 -2.91 15.52
N ASP A 85 -3.69 -2.45 15.49
CA ASP A 85 -3.00 -1.87 16.64
C ASP A 85 -3.55 -0.47 16.99
N ASP A 86 -3.96 0.31 15.99
CA ASP A 86 -4.63 1.60 16.15
C ASP A 86 -6.05 1.47 16.71
N THR A 87 -6.65 0.28 16.63
CA THR A 87 -8.01 0.07 17.11
C THR A 87 -8.03 0.05 18.64
N ALA A 88 -8.81 0.98 19.23
CA ALA A 88 -8.95 1.09 20.67
C ALA A 88 -9.48 -0.21 21.31
N GLU A 89 -8.99 -0.50 22.52
CA GLU A 89 -9.42 -1.62 23.34
C GLU A 89 -10.94 -1.56 23.60
N ILE A 90 -11.63 -2.66 23.30
CA ILE A 90 -13.08 -2.74 23.54
C ILE A 90 -13.28 -3.01 25.03
N THR A 91 -13.89 -2.03 25.71
CA THR A 91 -14.25 -2.13 27.12
C THR A 91 -15.75 -2.40 27.28
N LEU A 92 -16.11 -3.50 27.92
CA LEU A 92 -17.50 -3.89 28.20
C LEU A 92 -17.76 -3.74 29.69
N LYS A 93 -18.74 -2.92 30.07
CA LYS A 93 -19.18 -2.78 31.47
C LYS A 93 -20.56 -3.42 31.63
N THR A 94 -20.71 -4.31 32.61
CA THR A 94 -22.02 -4.90 32.92
C THR A 94 -22.81 -3.96 33.82
N ASN A 95 -23.93 -3.42 33.34
CA ASN A 95 -24.83 -2.62 34.19
C ASN A 95 -25.80 -3.56 34.96
N PRO A 96 -25.84 -3.52 36.29
CA PRO A 96 -26.77 -4.29 37.10
C PRO A 96 -28.15 -3.62 37.05
N GLN A 97 -28.89 -3.80 35.95
CA GLN A 97 -30.21 -3.17 35.78
C GLN A 97 -31.38 -4.10 36.16
N TYR A 98 -31.09 -5.32 36.62
CA TYR A 98 -32.09 -6.38 36.82
C TYR A 98 -32.37 -6.69 38.31
N ASP A 99 -31.53 -6.27 39.25
CA ASP A 99 -31.73 -6.60 40.67
C ASP A 99 -31.43 -5.39 41.57
N PRO A 100 -32.45 -4.78 42.21
CA PRO A 100 -32.27 -3.65 43.13
C PRO A 100 -31.62 -4.05 44.47
N SER A 101 -31.32 -5.34 44.68
CA SER A 101 -30.65 -5.85 45.89
C SER A 101 -29.16 -6.16 45.70
N VAL A 102 -28.64 -6.03 44.48
CA VAL A 102 -27.21 -6.20 44.18
C VAL A 102 -26.51 -4.85 44.33
N ASP A 103 -25.57 -4.77 45.27
CA ASP A 103 -24.73 -3.60 45.47
C ASP A 103 -24.06 -3.18 44.14
N GLU A 104 -23.84 -1.87 43.95
CA GLU A 104 -23.12 -1.30 42.79
C GLU A 104 -21.70 -1.90 42.58
N GLN A 105 -21.22 -2.70 43.54
CA GLN A 105 -19.92 -3.37 43.53
C GLN A 105 -19.80 -4.55 42.56
N GLU A 106 -20.88 -5.07 41.96
CA GLU A 106 -20.81 -6.18 40.98
C GLU A 106 -20.67 -5.75 39.50
N VAL A 107 -20.32 -4.49 39.22
CA VAL A 107 -20.05 -4.04 37.84
C VAL A 107 -18.74 -4.68 37.33
N LYS A 108 -18.85 -5.79 36.59
CA LYS A 108 -17.72 -6.43 35.92
C LYS A 108 -17.36 -5.63 34.67
N THR A 109 -16.08 -5.28 34.56
CA THR A 109 -15.51 -4.65 33.36
C THR A 109 -14.64 -5.66 32.63
N TYR A 110 -14.92 -5.91 31.36
CA TYR A 110 -14.10 -6.74 30.47
C TYR A 110 -13.35 -5.87 29.48
N HIS A 111 -12.16 -6.32 29.14
CA HIS A 111 -11.15 -5.61 28.37
C HIS A 111 -10.70 -6.55 27.24
N ILE A 112 -11.01 -6.20 26.00
CA ILE A 112 -10.67 -7.01 24.82
C ILE A 112 -9.63 -6.25 24.00
N LYS A 113 -8.42 -6.82 23.94
CA LYS A 113 -7.32 -6.34 23.10
C LYS A 113 -7.14 -7.27 21.91
N PHE A 114 -6.93 -6.67 20.74
CA PHE A 114 -6.51 -7.40 19.55
C PHE A 114 -4.99 -7.57 19.59
N GLY A 115 -4.49 -8.62 18.92
CA GLY A 115 -3.07 -8.93 18.82
C GLY A 115 -2.66 -9.17 17.37
N GLN A 116 -1.60 -9.94 17.17
CA GLN A 116 -1.07 -10.23 15.83
C GLN A 116 -2.11 -10.90 14.92
N VAL A 117 -2.27 -10.36 13.71
CA VAL A 117 -3.11 -10.92 12.65
C VAL A 117 -2.35 -12.00 11.89
N TYR A 118 -3.05 -13.08 11.52
CA TYR A 118 -2.54 -14.16 10.68
C TYR A 118 -3.47 -14.37 9.49
N ILE A 119 -2.91 -14.41 8.28
CA ILE A 119 -3.65 -14.64 7.04
C ILE A 119 -3.13 -15.92 6.40
N ASN A 120 -4.01 -16.84 6.06
CA ASN A 120 -3.64 -18.11 5.45
C ASN A 120 -3.62 -18.05 3.91
N LYS A 121 -3.40 -19.18 3.27
CA LYS A 121 -3.64 -19.31 1.83
C LYS A 121 -5.15 -19.47 1.60
N PRO A 122 -5.69 -19.01 0.46
CA PRO A 122 -7.10 -19.20 0.11
C PRO A 122 -7.51 -20.67 0.14
N THR A 123 -8.48 -21.00 0.99
CA THR A 123 -9.02 -22.36 1.15
C THR A 123 -10.54 -22.35 1.00
N LEU A 124 -11.10 -23.42 0.42
CA LEU A 124 -12.54 -23.60 0.30
C LEU A 124 -13.07 -24.50 1.41
N PRO A 125 -13.76 -23.97 2.44
CA PRO A 125 -14.44 -24.80 3.42
C PRO A 125 -15.62 -25.50 2.72
N THR A 126 -15.46 -26.80 2.46
CA THR A 126 -16.55 -27.60 1.89
C THR A 126 -17.37 -28.16 3.05
N PRO A 127 -18.70 -27.99 3.08
CA PRO A 127 -19.54 -28.31 4.25
C PRO A 127 -19.50 -29.78 4.71
N HIS A 128 -18.90 -30.69 3.94
CA HIS A 128 -18.77 -32.11 4.26
C HIS A 128 -17.33 -32.63 4.27
N ALA A 129 -16.34 -31.79 3.95
CA ALA A 129 -14.95 -32.20 3.97
C ALA A 129 -14.29 -31.70 5.26
N ARG A 130 -13.72 -32.61 6.04
CA ARG A 130 -12.93 -32.28 7.23
C ARG A 130 -11.60 -31.59 6.87
N GLU A 131 -11.18 -31.70 5.61
CA GLU A 131 -9.93 -31.15 5.10
C GLU A 131 -10.15 -29.86 4.32
N LEU A 132 -9.34 -28.85 4.67
CA LEU A 132 -9.24 -27.60 3.92
C LEU A 132 -8.41 -27.87 2.66
N ARG A 133 -9.05 -27.74 1.48
CA ARG A 133 -8.34 -27.85 0.20
C ARG A 133 -7.90 -26.47 -0.29
N PRO A 134 -6.72 -26.38 -0.92
CA PRO A 134 -6.28 -25.15 -1.55
C PRO A 134 -7.31 -24.74 -2.60
N PHE A 135 -7.68 -23.47 -2.58
CA PHE A 135 -8.58 -22.90 -3.55
C PHE A 135 -7.76 -22.25 -4.66
N PHE A 136 -8.15 -22.49 -5.92
CA PHE A 136 -7.45 -21.97 -7.09
C PHE A 136 -8.27 -20.86 -7.77
N PRO A 137 -7.62 -19.81 -8.32
CA PRO A 137 -8.33 -18.70 -8.96
C PRO A 137 -9.23 -19.13 -10.12
N ASN A 138 -8.82 -20.12 -10.91
CA ASN A 138 -9.63 -20.65 -12.01
C ASN A 138 -10.93 -21.31 -11.51
N ALA A 139 -10.86 -22.09 -10.43
CA ALA A 139 -12.00 -22.74 -9.81
C ALA A 139 -12.98 -21.71 -9.21
N ALA A 140 -12.46 -20.61 -8.67
CA ALA A 140 -13.26 -19.49 -8.21
C ALA A 140 -14.07 -18.86 -9.34
N ARG A 141 -13.40 -18.55 -10.46
CA ARG A 141 -14.03 -17.96 -11.66
C ARG A 141 -15.11 -18.87 -12.26
N LEU A 142 -14.82 -20.16 -12.43
CA LEU A 142 -15.76 -21.11 -13.04
C LEU A 142 -17.02 -21.35 -12.19
N ARG A 143 -16.95 -21.14 -10.88
CA ARG A 143 -18.05 -21.39 -9.95
C ARG A 143 -18.70 -20.11 -9.43
N ASN A 144 -18.30 -18.94 -9.96
CA ASN A 144 -18.72 -17.62 -9.44
C ASN A 144 -18.53 -17.48 -7.93
N LEU A 145 -17.39 -17.97 -7.42
CA LEU A 145 -17.02 -17.90 -6.00
C LEU A 145 -15.98 -16.81 -5.78
N THR A 146 -15.97 -16.22 -4.58
CA THR A 146 -14.94 -15.24 -4.18
C THR A 146 -13.64 -15.95 -3.81
N TYR A 147 -12.53 -15.51 -4.40
CA TYR A 147 -11.19 -15.96 -4.03
C TYR A 147 -10.70 -15.18 -2.80
N LYS A 148 -10.87 -15.74 -1.60
CA LYS A 148 -10.51 -15.10 -0.31
C LYS A 148 -9.78 -16.07 0.62
N SER A 149 -8.99 -15.51 1.54
CA SER A 149 -8.36 -16.25 2.63
C SER A 149 -9.16 -16.11 3.93
N PRO A 150 -9.19 -17.16 4.77
CA PRO A 150 -9.47 -17.01 6.19
C PRO A 150 -8.31 -16.37 6.95
#